data_AF-A0A1X7BLY3-F1
#
_entry.id   AF-A0A1X7BLY3-F1
#
_cell.length_a   1.000
_cell.length_b   1.000
_cell.length_c   1.000
_cell.angle_alpha   90.00
_cell.angle_beta   90.00
_cell.angle_gamma   90.00
#
_symmetry.space_group_name_H-M   'P 1'
#
loop_
_entity.id
_entity.type
_entity.pdbx_description
1 polymer ?
#
loop_
_entity_poly.entity_id
_entity_poly.type
_entity_poly.pdbx_seq_one_letter_code
_entity_poly.pdbx_strand_id
1 'polypeptide(L)'
;MLKEDSTQIFFAALAQVSSKITEPESALTLAAHDATQNPSPAAFVRAQEELARLSDDVRDQILGGVHARLRNDIGLIWENLPNAPTSGRPN
;
A
#
# COMPACT_ATOMS: atom_id res chain seq x y z
N MET A 1 9.44 16.69 -9.52
CA MET A 1 8.93 15.81 -8.44
C MET A 1 8.15 14.71 -9.15
N LEU A 2 8.73 13.52 -9.26
CA LEU A 2 8.11 12.41 -9.98
C LEU A 2 6.88 11.96 -9.20
N LYS A 3 5.72 11.87 -9.86
CA LYS A 3 4.49 11.33 -9.26
C LYS A 3 4.77 9.92 -8.77
N GLU A 4 4.57 9.64 -7.49
CA GLU A 4 4.56 8.26 -7.00
C GLU A 4 3.43 7.52 -7.70
N ASP A 5 3.78 6.42 -8.37
CA ASP A 5 2.82 5.51 -9.00
C ASP A 5 1.84 4.99 -7.92
N SER A 6 0.55 4.87 -8.25
CA SER A 6 -0.47 4.32 -7.35
C SER A 6 -0.07 2.95 -6.79
N THR A 7 0.72 2.19 -7.55
CA THR A 7 1.34 0.93 -7.14
C THR A 7 2.28 1.13 -5.95
N GLN A 8 3.15 2.14 -5.98
CA GLN A 8 4.08 2.42 -4.89
C GLN A 8 3.35 2.89 -3.63
N ILE A 9 2.31 3.72 -3.78
CA ILE A 9 1.45 4.14 -2.66
C ILE A 9 0.78 2.93 -2.00
N PHE A 10 0.28 1.97 -2.79
CA PHE A 10 -0.28 0.73 -2.27
C PHE A 10 0.75 -0.09 -1.48
N PHE A 11 1.95 -0.34 -2.02
CA PHE A 11 2.97 -1.12 -1.33
C PHE A 11 3.52 -0.43 -0.07
N ALA A 12 3.58 0.91 -0.08
CA ALA A 12 3.91 1.69 1.11
C ALA A 12 2.85 1.55 2.21
N ALA A 13 1.56 1.60 1.84
CA ALA A 13 0.47 1.32 2.77
C ALA A 13 0.51 -0.13 3.28
N LEU A 14 0.79 -1.09 2.39
CA LEU A 14 0.91 -2.50 2.72
C LEU A 14 2.03 -2.76 3.74
N ALA A 15 3.21 -2.18 3.57
CA ALA A 15 4.34 -2.35 4.51
C ALA A 15 4.02 -1.77 5.90
N GLN A 16 3.32 -0.64 5.94
CA GLN A 16 2.96 0.01 7.22
C GLN A 16 1.83 -0.70 7.96
N VAL A 17 0.86 -1.27 7.25
CA VAL A 17 -0.27 -2.01 7.86
C VAL A 17 0.19 -3.41 8.26
N SER A 18 0.85 -4.09 7.31
CA SER A 18 2.01 -4.96 7.51
C SER A 18 2.49 -5.23 8.93
N SER A 19 3.40 -4.34 9.31
CA SER A 19 4.17 -4.33 10.54
C SER A 19 3.36 -4.09 11.82
N LYS A 20 2.08 -3.70 11.70
CA LYS A 20 1.18 -3.49 12.85
C LYS A 20 0.33 -4.71 13.17
N ILE A 21 -0.02 -5.48 12.15
CA ILE A 21 -0.89 -6.66 12.28
C ILE A 21 -0.05 -7.93 12.39
N THR A 22 1.05 -7.99 11.64
CA THR A 22 2.02 -9.08 11.70
C THR A 22 3.28 -8.63 12.42
N GLU A 23 4.21 -9.56 12.64
CA GLU A 23 5.53 -9.21 13.17
C GLU A 23 6.30 -8.33 12.15
N PRO A 24 7.13 -7.38 12.62
CA PRO A 24 7.96 -6.55 11.74
C PRO A 24 8.90 -7.34 10.82
N GLU A 25 9.31 -8.53 11.26
CA GLU A 25 10.17 -9.45 10.51
C GLU A 25 9.37 -10.48 9.69
N SER A 26 8.04 -10.33 9.62
CA SER A 26 7.21 -11.23 8.81
C SER A 26 7.59 -11.14 7.33
N ALA A 27 7.47 -12.28 6.63
CA ALA A 27 7.79 -12.36 5.21
C ALA A 27 7.02 -11.32 4.38
N LEU A 28 5.76 -11.05 4.73
CA LEU A 28 4.95 -10.02 4.08
C LEU A 28 5.49 -8.61 4.35
N THR A 29 5.79 -8.26 5.60
CA THR A 29 6.30 -6.93 5.94
C THR A 29 7.61 -6.65 5.21
N LEU A 30 8.53 -7.63 5.18
CA LEU A 30 9.80 -7.53 4.48
C LEU A 30 9.62 -7.41 2.96
N ALA A 31 8.76 -8.24 2.36
CA ALA A 31 8.48 -8.20 0.93
C ALA A 31 7.80 -6.88 0.51
N ALA A 32 6.85 -6.39 1.30
CA ALA A 32 6.20 -5.11 1.07
C ALA A 32 7.19 -3.94 1.22
N HIS A 33 8.12 -4.01 2.18
CA HIS A 33 9.17 -3.00 2.33
C HIS A 33 10.13 -3.02 1.13
N ASP A 34 10.57 -4.19 0.68
CA ASP A 34 11.42 -4.32 -0.51
C ASP A 34 10.73 -3.76 -1.77
N ALA A 35 9.43 -4.03 -1.95
CA ALA A 35 8.64 -3.45 -3.03
C ALA A 35 8.59 -1.91 -3.02
N THR A 36 8.77 -1.27 -1.86
CA THR A 36 8.87 0.19 -1.75
C THR A 36 10.28 0.73 -2.01
N GLN A 37 11.31 0.03 -1.53
CA GLN A 37 12.71 0.46 -1.67
C GLN A 37 13.26 0.17 -3.08
N ASN A 38 12.87 -0.96 -3.65
CA ASN A 38 13.34 -1.48 -4.93
C ASN A 38 12.15 -1.82 -5.85
N PRO A 39 11.39 -0.81 -6.32
CA PRO A 39 10.17 -1.04 -7.09
C PRO A 39 10.50 -1.76 -8.40
N SER A 40 10.03 -3.01 -8.51
CA SER A 40 10.17 -3.85 -9.69
C SER A 40 8.98 -4.80 -9.80
N PRO A 41 8.63 -5.27 -11.01
CA PRO A 41 7.56 -6.26 -11.16
C PRO A 41 7.77 -7.51 -10.30
N ALA A 42 9.01 -7.96 -10.15
CA ALA A 42 9.34 -9.11 -9.31
C ALA A 42 9.08 -8.85 -7.81
N ALA A 43 9.46 -7.67 -7.31
CA ALA A 43 9.19 -7.29 -5.93
C ALA A 43 7.68 -7.19 -5.63
N PHE A 44 6.91 -6.64 -6.58
CA PHE A 44 5.46 -6.54 -6.46
C PHE A 44 4.78 -7.91 -6.43
N VAL A 45 5.17 -8.82 -7.33
CA VAL A 45 4.66 -10.20 -7.37
C VAL A 45 4.99 -10.91 -6.06
N ARG A 46 6.23 -10.81 -5.57
CA ARG A 46 6.63 -11.43 -4.31
C ARG A 46 5.78 -10.96 -3.12
N ALA A 47 5.56 -9.65 -3.00
CA ALA A 47 4.72 -9.11 -1.93
C ALA A 47 3.26 -9.59 -2.02
N GLN A 48 2.72 -9.73 -3.24
CA GLN A 48 1.39 -10.31 -3.45
C GLN A 48 1.33 -11.80 -3.10
N GLU A 49 2.37 -12.56 -3.43
CA GLU A 49 2.46 -13.98 -3.06
C GLU A 49 2.51 -14.17 -1.55
N GLU A 50 3.31 -13.38 -0.83
CA GLU A 50 3.35 -13.45 0.65
C GLU A 50 1.99 -13.06 1.27
N LEU A 51 1.29 -12.08 0.69
CA LEU A 51 -0.06 -11.72 1.12
C LEU A 51 -1.07 -12.86 0.88
N ALA A 52 -0.95 -13.55 -0.25
CA ALA A 52 -1.80 -14.69 -0.61
C ALA A 52 -1.55 -15.93 0.25
N ARG A 53 -0.38 -16.05 0.89
CA ARG A 53 -0.06 -17.16 1.81
C ARG A 53 -0.67 -17.01 3.20
N LEU A 54 -1.10 -15.82 3.58
CA LEU A 54 -1.75 -15.58 4.87
C LEU A 54 -3.14 -16.25 4.91
N SER A 55 -3.64 -16.51 6.11
CA SER A 55 -5.04 -16.89 6.29
C SER A 55 -5.97 -15.76 5.83
N ASP A 56 -7.18 -16.12 5.39
CA ASP A 56 -8.14 -15.14 4.87
C ASP A 56 -8.48 -14.08 5.92
N ASP A 57 -8.68 -14.46 7.19
CA ASP A 57 -8.95 -13.51 8.28
C ASP A 57 -7.84 -12.44 8.44
N VAL A 58 -6.58 -12.86 8.38
CA VAL A 58 -5.44 -11.94 8.53
C VAL A 58 -5.27 -11.10 7.27
N ARG A 59 -5.46 -11.71 6.09
CA ARG A 59 -5.40 -11.00 4.80
C ARG A 59 -6.46 -9.91 4.72
N ASP A 60 -7.69 -10.22 5.12
CA ASP A 60 -8.81 -9.27 5.11
C ASP A 60 -8.59 -8.14 6.11
N GLN A 61 -8.04 -8.43 7.29
CA GLN A 61 -7.67 -7.40 8.26
C GLN A 61 -6.60 -6.44 7.70
N ILE A 62 -5.59 -6.98 7.03
CA ILE A 62 -4.52 -6.18 6.39
C ILE A 62 -5.09 -5.35 5.24
N LEU A 63 -5.85 -5.96 4.33
CA LEU A 63 -6.44 -5.25 3.20
C LEU A 63 -7.42 -4.16 3.67
N GLY A 64 -8.25 -4.45 4.68
CA GLY A 64 -9.12 -3.45 5.31
C GLY A 64 -8.34 -2.27 5.87
N GLY A 65 -7.20 -2.52 6.55
CA GLY A 65 -6.30 -1.48 7.05
C GLY A 65 -5.63 -0.67 5.93
N VAL A 66 -5.19 -1.33 4.86
CA VAL A 66 -4.62 -0.69 3.67
C VAL A 66 -5.67 0.21 3.01
N HIS A 67 -6.88 -0.29 2.80
CA HIS A 67 -8.00 0.48 2.25
C HIS A 67 -8.35 1.69 3.11
N ALA A 68 -8.44 1.53 4.43
CA ALA A 68 -8.71 2.63 5.35
C ALA A 68 -7.62 3.71 5.29
N ARG A 69 -6.35 3.29 5.17
CA ARG A 69 -5.24 4.23 5.02
C ARG A 69 -5.31 4.98 3.69
N LEU A 70 -5.44 4.27 2.57
CA LEU A 70 -5.53 4.87 1.25
C LEU A 70 -6.72 5.82 1.13
N ARG A 71 -7.84 5.51 1.80
CA ARG A 71 -8.99 6.40 1.93
C ARG A 71 -8.64 7.69 2.67
N ASN A 72 -7.85 7.63 3.74
CA ASN A 72 -7.41 8.82 4.47
C ASN A 72 -6.34 9.60 3.70
N ASP A 73 -5.62 8.94 2.79
CA ASP A 73 -4.73 9.55 1.80
C ASP A 73 -5.47 10.03 0.53
N ILE A 74 -6.79 10.29 0.62
CA ILE A 74 -7.59 10.88 -0.48
C ILE A 74 -6.91 12.14 -1.06
N GLY A 75 -6.18 12.91 -0.25
CA GLY A 75 -5.41 14.07 -0.73
C GLY A 75 -4.29 13.75 -1.72
N LEU A 76 -3.69 12.55 -1.67
CA LEU A 76 -2.68 12.03 -2.61
C LEU A 76 -3.33 11.42 -3.86
N ILE A 77 -4.52 10.82 -3.70
CA ILE A 77 -5.32 10.29 -4.82
C ILE A 77 -5.93 11.44 -5.63
N TRP A 78 -6.37 12.51 -4.97
CA TRP A 78 -6.98 13.70 -5.59
C TRP A 78 -6.01 14.39 -6.56
N GLU A 79 -4.71 14.41 -6.27
CA GLU A 79 -3.67 14.97 -7.16
C GLU A 79 -3.38 14.09 -8.39
N ASN A 80 -3.82 12.84 -8.37
CA ASN A 80 -3.63 11.87 -9.44
C ASN A 80 -4.88 11.63 -10.31
N LEU A 81 -6.02 12.23 -9.95
CA LEU A 81 -7.22 12.19 -10.76
C LEU A 81 -7.12 13.20 -11.94
N PRO A 82 -7.28 12.76 -13.20
CA PRO A 82 -7.32 13.68 -14.33
C PRO A 82 -8.54 14.61 -14.19
N ASN A 83 -8.28 15.92 -14.21
CA ASN A 83 -9.27 17.01 -14.05
C ASN A 83 -9.80 17.23 -12.63
N ALA A 84 -9.14 16.75 -11.58
CA ALA A 84 -9.52 17.14 -10.22
C ALA A 84 -9.37 18.66 -10.03
N PRO A 85 -10.41 19.37 -9.55
CA PRO A 85 -10.30 20.79 -9.25
C PRO A 85 -9.27 21.01 -8.13
N THR A 86 -8.34 21.95 -8.35
CA THR A 86 -7.32 22.35 -7.38
C THR A 86 -7.89 23.11 -6.19
N SER A 87 -9.12 23.63 -6.29
CA SER A 87 -9.87 24.24 -5.19
C SER A 87 -10.90 23.27 -4.62
N GLY A 88 -10.87 23.03 -3.31
CA GLY A 88 -11.84 22.17 -2.63
C GLY A 88 -11.31 20.78 -2.31
N ARG A 89 -10.04 20.67 -1.86
CA ARG A 89 -9.56 19.48 -1.17
C ARG A 89 -10.55 19.12 -0.06
N PRO A 90 -11.05 17.88 0.01
CA PRO A 90 -11.77 17.42 1.19
C PRO A 90 -10.83 17.53 2.39
N ASN A 91 -11.21 18.31 3.40
CA ASN A 91 -10.49 18.43 4.67
C ASN A 91 -10.77 17.23 5.56
#